data_AF-A0A7S3PV24-F1
#
_entry.id   AF-A0A7S3PV24-F1
#
_cell.length_a   1.000
_cell.length_b   1.000
_cell.length_c   1.000
_cell.angle_alpha   90.00
_cell.angle_beta   90.00
_cell.angle_gamma   90.00
#
_symmetry.space_group_name_H-M   'P 1'
#
loop_
_entity.id
_entity.type
_entity.pdbx_description
1 polymer ?
#
loop_
_entity_poly.entity_id
_entity_poly.type
_entity_poly.pdbx_seq_one_letter_code
_entity_poly.pdbx_strand_id
1 'polypeptide(L)'
;SSSSATATATTTSIPKFTCPSDIEPSKNDFDFEDETLSKFYEKQQKEIKKDSLTLDDVEELKKKNYDGWSGNFYKIKRMKTKWKKKMFSSLKSGDSIFESACGRGFNLLMTVEILKEELGIENLNVYGIEYIESSVKVGNQVLETALEPIGSQIGS
;
A
#
# COMPACT_ATOMS: atom_id res chain seq x y z
N SER A 1 19.06 -20.39 48.68
CA SER A 1 19.63 -20.23 47.33
C SER A 1 18.50 -20.25 46.33
N SER A 2 17.97 -19.09 45.94
CA SER A 2 16.87 -18.98 44.98
C SER A 2 17.42 -18.59 43.62
N SER A 3 17.46 -19.55 42.69
CA SER A 3 17.88 -19.32 41.32
C SER A 3 16.72 -18.71 40.52
N SER A 4 16.87 -17.44 40.14
CA SER A 4 15.95 -16.74 39.25
C SER A 4 16.30 -17.12 37.80
N ALA A 5 15.35 -17.73 37.08
CA ALA A 5 15.51 -18.06 35.67
C ALA A 5 15.14 -16.83 34.83
N THR A 6 16.13 -16.24 34.18
CA THR A 6 15.94 -15.14 33.23
C THR A 6 15.38 -15.71 31.93
N ALA A 7 14.10 -15.46 31.66
CA ALA A 7 13.50 -15.79 30.37
C ALA A 7 14.09 -14.90 29.28
N THR A 8 14.80 -15.51 28.34
CA THR A 8 15.32 -14.84 27.14
C THR A 8 14.15 -14.61 26.19
N ALA A 9 13.75 -13.35 25.99
CA ALA A 9 12.73 -12.98 25.03
C ALA A 9 13.26 -13.24 23.62
N THR A 10 12.68 -14.22 22.95
CA THR A 10 12.92 -14.49 21.54
C THR A 10 12.32 -13.35 20.74
N THR A 11 13.17 -12.46 20.21
CA THR A 11 12.77 -11.47 19.21
C THR A 11 12.39 -12.22 17.94
N THR A 12 11.11 -12.54 17.79
CA THR A 12 10.55 -12.90 16.49
C THR A 12 10.73 -11.69 15.57
N SER A 13 11.68 -11.79 14.64
CA SER A 13 11.82 -10.82 13.56
C SER A 13 10.50 -10.75 12.81
N ILE A 14 9.92 -9.56 12.75
CA ILE A 14 8.73 -9.32 11.94
C ILE A 14 9.09 -9.70 10.49
N PRO A 15 8.26 -10.50 9.80
CA PRO A 15 8.53 -10.86 8.43
C PRO A 15 8.51 -9.61 7.54
N LYS A 16 9.64 -9.32 6.88
CA LYS A 16 9.76 -8.32 5.81
C LYS A 16 9.00 -8.77 4.57
N PHE A 17 7.68 -8.69 4.59
CA PHE A 17 6.88 -8.97 3.40
C PHE A 17 5.78 -7.95 3.22
N THR A 18 6.02 -6.99 2.33
CA THR A 18 5.00 -6.54 1.37
C THR A 18 4.92 -7.55 0.24
N CYS A 19 3.69 -7.87 -0.19
CA CYS A 19 3.28 -8.81 -1.24
C CYS A 19 4.38 -9.74 -1.79
N PRO A 20 4.38 -11.06 -1.47
CA PRO A 20 5.29 -11.98 -2.13
C PRO A 20 5.16 -11.86 -3.66
N SER A 21 6.27 -11.70 -4.37
CA SER A 21 6.27 -11.69 -5.85
C SER A 21 6.02 -13.09 -6.43
N ASP A 22 6.32 -14.12 -5.64
CA ASP A 22 6.27 -15.51 -6.05
C ASP A 22 5.04 -16.18 -5.41
N ILE A 23 3.86 -15.96 -5.97
CA ILE A 23 2.61 -16.60 -5.51
C ILE A 23 2.04 -17.47 -6.63
N GLU A 24 1.76 -18.74 -6.33
CA GLU A 24 1.01 -19.62 -7.23
C GLU A 24 -0.46 -19.13 -7.29
N PRO A 25 -0.99 -18.78 -8.49
CA PRO A 25 -2.35 -18.27 -8.62
C PRO A 25 -3.41 -19.24 -8.08
N SER A 26 -4.51 -18.70 -7.56
CA SER A 26 -5.61 -19.54 -7.09
C SER A 26 -6.29 -20.22 -8.27
N LYS A 27 -6.64 -21.51 -8.12
CA LYS A 27 -7.40 -22.25 -9.12
C LYS A 27 -8.81 -21.70 -9.33
N ASN A 28 -9.32 -20.80 -8.49
CA ASN A 28 -10.63 -20.19 -8.70
C ASN A 28 -10.54 -18.92 -9.57
N ASP A 29 -9.33 -18.50 -9.94
CA ASP A 29 -9.10 -17.34 -10.81
C ASP A 29 -9.26 -17.73 -12.30
N PHE A 30 -10.24 -18.58 -12.62
CA PHE A 30 -10.52 -19.07 -13.98
C PHE A 30 -11.06 -17.99 -14.95
N ASP A 31 -11.09 -16.72 -14.55
CA ASP A 31 -11.36 -15.58 -15.44
C ASP A 31 -10.11 -15.14 -16.26
N PHE A 32 -8.97 -15.82 -16.11
CA PHE A 32 -7.75 -15.49 -16.85
C PHE A 32 -7.72 -15.96 -18.31
N GLU A 33 -8.64 -16.83 -18.75
CA GLU A 33 -8.70 -17.23 -20.16
C GLU A 33 -9.30 -16.13 -21.07
N ASP A 34 -10.00 -15.14 -20.50
CA ASP A 34 -10.57 -14.02 -21.25
C ASP A 34 -9.78 -12.73 -20.98
N GLU A 35 -8.54 -12.69 -21.50
CA GLU A 35 -7.69 -11.57 -21.96
C GLU A 35 -7.88 -10.10 -21.44
N THR A 36 -8.59 -9.80 -20.36
CA THR A 36 -9.12 -8.44 -20.12
C THR A 36 -8.51 -7.76 -18.90
N LEU A 37 -8.44 -8.42 -17.75
CA LEU A 37 -7.96 -7.79 -16.52
C LEU A 37 -6.43 -7.71 -16.46
N SER A 38 -5.73 -8.82 -16.70
CA SER A 38 -4.27 -8.85 -16.71
C SER A 38 -3.68 -7.97 -17.82
N LYS A 39 -4.27 -8.00 -19.03
CA LYS A 39 -3.85 -7.10 -20.12
C LYS A 39 -4.14 -5.63 -19.78
N PHE A 40 -5.22 -5.33 -19.06
CA PHE A 40 -5.48 -3.97 -18.57
C PHE A 40 -4.38 -3.50 -17.62
N TYR A 41 -3.98 -4.32 -16.66
CA TYR A 41 -2.92 -3.99 -15.71
C TYR A 41 -1.53 -3.91 -16.37
N GLU A 42 -1.20 -4.84 -17.27
CA GLU A 42 0.03 -4.80 -18.07
C GLU A 42 0.10 -3.55 -18.96
N LYS A 43 -1.00 -3.17 -19.61
CA LYS A 43 -1.06 -1.96 -20.45
C LYS A 43 -0.80 -0.71 -19.61
N GLN A 44 -1.44 -0.61 -18.45
CA GLN A 44 -1.20 0.53 -17.56
C GLN A 44 0.22 0.52 -16.98
N GLN A 45 0.89 -0.63 -16.90
CA GLN A 45 2.26 -0.73 -16.38
C GLN A 45 3.29 -0.22 -17.38
N LYS A 46 3.07 -0.43 -18.69
CA LYS A 46 3.95 0.10 -19.76
C LYS A 46 4.12 1.62 -19.72
N GLU A 47 3.25 2.34 -19.00
CA GLU A 47 3.38 3.78 -18.78
C GLU A 47 4.45 4.14 -17.74
N ILE A 48 4.83 3.21 -16.87
CA ILE A 48 5.85 3.39 -15.83
C ILE A 48 7.07 2.57 -16.22
N LYS A 49 7.93 3.15 -17.07
CA LYS A 49 9.17 2.52 -17.57
C LYS A 49 10.40 2.85 -16.73
N LYS A 50 10.22 3.38 -15.53
CA LYS A 50 11.32 3.85 -14.69
C LYS A 50 11.68 2.78 -13.66
N ASP A 51 12.98 2.59 -13.45
CA ASP A 51 13.50 1.66 -12.45
C ASP A 51 13.31 2.17 -11.01
N SER A 52 13.13 3.49 -10.85
CA SER A 52 12.76 4.14 -9.60
C SER A 52 11.84 5.34 -9.86
N LEU A 53 10.96 5.64 -8.91
CA LEU A 53 10.08 6.80 -8.94
C LEU A 53 10.65 7.93 -8.06
N THR A 54 10.46 9.18 -8.48
CA THR A 54 10.65 10.35 -7.63
C THR A 54 9.32 10.81 -7.03
N LEU A 55 9.35 11.76 -6.09
CA LEU A 55 8.13 12.39 -5.58
C LEU A 55 7.32 13.07 -6.69
N ASP A 56 8.00 13.77 -7.61
CA ASP A 56 7.34 14.39 -8.76
C ASP A 56 6.66 13.34 -9.65
N ASP A 57 7.28 12.17 -9.84
CA ASP A 57 6.67 11.07 -10.57
C ASP A 57 5.40 10.57 -9.88
N VAL A 58 5.40 10.44 -8.55
CA VAL A 58 4.22 10.05 -7.78
C VAL A 58 3.13 11.11 -7.85
N GLU A 59 3.47 12.40 -7.81
CA GLU A 59 2.50 13.49 -7.96
C GLU A 59 1.89 13.55 -9.37
N GLU A 60 2.68 13.33 -10.41
CA GLU A 60 2.17 13.20 -11.79
C GLU A 60 1.26 11.99 -11.93
N LEU A 61 1.64 10.88 -11.28
CA LEU A 61 0.79 9.71 -11.19
C LEU A 61 -0.56 10.09 -10.55
N LYS A 62 -0.60 10.68 -9.35
CA LYS A 62 -1.85 11.07 -8.66
C LYS A 62 -2.85 11.88 -9.51
N LYS A 63 -2.40 12.58 -10.54
CA LYS A 63 -3.25 13.36 -11.47
C LYS A 63 -4.02 12.48 -12.47
N LYS A 64 -3.57 11.25 -12.73
CA LYS A 64 -4.20 10.26 -13.61
C LYS A 64 -5.40 9.57 -12.95
N ASN A 65 -6.27 8.98 -13.77
CA ASN A 65 -7.34 8.09 -13.29
C ASN A 65 -6.77 6.68 -13.06
N TYR A 66 -7.08 6.07 -11.92
CA TYR A 66 -6.58 4.76 -11.49
C TYR A 66 -7.67 3.72 -11.33
N ASP A 67 -7.30 2.44 -11.48
CA ASP A 67 -7.92 1.28 -10.82
C ASP A 67 -9.44 1.35 -10.62
N GLY A 68 -10.18 1.50 -11.72
CA GLY A 68 -11.65 1.50 -11.69
C GLY A 68 -12.30 2.69 -10.96
N TRP A 69 -11.51 3.70 -10.57
CA TRP A 69 -12.02 4.92 -9.96
C TRP A 69 -12.66 5.84 -11.00
N SER A 70 -13.73 6.52 -10.59
CA SER A 70 -14.42 7.52 -11.42
C SER A 70 -13.71 8.89 -11.47
N GLY A 71 -12.43 8.93 -11.07
CA GLY A 71 -11.62 10.14 -10.98
C GLY A 71 -10.21 9.89 -10.48
N ASN A 72 -9.39 10.94 -10.54
CA ASN A 72 -8.02 10.90 -10.07
C ASN A 72 -7.91 10.89 -8.55
N PHE A 73 -6.69 10.71 -8.05
CA PHE A 73 -6.39 10.58 -6.64
C PHE A 73 -6.99 11.69 -5.79
N TYR A 74 -6.79 12.95 -6.15
CA TYR A 74 -7.27 14.08 -5.34
C TYR A 74 -8.80 14.16 -5.31
N LYS A 75 -9.48 13.85 -6.41
CA LYS A 75 -10.95 13.80 -6.45
C LYS A 75 -11.47 12.70 -5.53
N ILE A 76 -10.88 11.50 -5.59
CA ILE A 76 -11.29 10.37 -4.76
C ILE A 76 -10.94 10.61 -3.29
N LYS A 77 -9.76 11.17 -2.99
CA LYS A 77 -9.34 11.58 -1.64
C LYS A 77 -10.38 12.47 -1.01
N ARG A 78 -10.74 13.58 -1.65
CA ARG A 78 -11.79 14.50 -1.17
C ARG A 78 -13.12 13.80 -0.90
N MET A 79 -13.55 12.88 -1.77
CA MET A 79 -14.79 12.12 -1.59
C MET A 79 -14.72 11.14 -0.41
N LYS A 80 -13.55 10.54 -0.16
CA LYS A 80 -13.36 9.49 0.84
C LYS A 80 -12.91 10.02 2.20
N THR A 81 -12.40 11.24 2.30
CA THR A 81 -11.88 11.85 3.55
C THR A 81 -12.82 11.66 4.74
N LYS A 82 -14.09 12.07 4.60
CA LYS A 82 -15.07 11.98 5.70
C LYS A 82 -15.27 10.55 6.19
N TRP A 83 -15.36 9.59 5.27
CA TRP A 83 -15.55 8.19 5.62
C TRP A 83 -14.28 7.60 6.24
N LYS A 84 -13.10 7.79 5.61
CA LYS A 84 -11.83 7.24 6.12
C LYS A 84 -11.51 7.80 7.52
N LYS A 85 -11.66 9.11 7.75
CA LYS A 85 -11.49 9.71 9.09
C LYS A 85 -12.35 9.04 10.16
N LYS A 86 -13.62 8.77 9.84
CA LYS A 86 -14.54 8.12 10.78
C LYS A 86 -14.11 6.67 11.05
N MET A 87 -13.80 5.92 9.99
CA MET A 87 -13.47 4.49 10.08
C MET A 87 -12.17 4.23 10.83
N PHE A 88 -11.20 5.12 10.70
CA PHE A 88 -9.86 4.98 11.27
C PHE A 88 -9.64 5.87 12.51
N SER A 89 -10.72 6.36 13.13
CA SER A 89 -10.64 7.31 14.25
C SER A 89 -9.97 6.75 15.51
N SER A 90 -9.86 5.42 15.63
CA SER A 90 -9.17 4.75 16.73
C SER A 90 -7.67 4.56 16.51
N LEU A 91 -7.16 4.77 15.29
CA LEU A 91 -5.74 4.64 15.01
C LEU A 91 -4.93 5.73 15.71
N LYS A 92 -3.70 5.40 16.03
CA LYS A 92 -2.71 6.29 16.65
C LYS A 92 -1.39 6.22 15.88
N SER A 93 -0.54 7.21 16.12
CA SER A 93 0.81 7.21 15.54
C SER A 93 1.60 5.98 15.99
N GLY A 94 2.31 5.33 15.07
CA GLY A 94 3.01 4.07 15.32
C GLY A 94 2.19 2.80 15.03
N ASP A 95 0.87 2.91 14.85
CA ASP A 95 0.03 1.76 14.52
C ASP A 95 0.35 1.19 13.13
N SER A 96 -0.18 0.00 12.86
CA SER A 96 -0.08 -0.65 11.56
C SER A 96 -1.40 -0.59 10.80
N ILE A 97 -1.34 -0.40 9.48
CA ILE A 97 -2.49 -0.52 8.60
C ILE A 97 -2.22 -1.57 7.51
N PHE A 98 -3.29 -2.23 7.07
CA PHE A 98 -3.22 -3.30 6.09
C PHE A 98 -4.33 -3.15 5.04
N GLU A 99 -4.00 -3.39 3.77
CA GLU A 99 -4.98 -3.51 2.68
C GLU A 99 -4.69 -4.74 1.81
N SER A 100 -5.71 -5.57 1.60
CA SER A 100 -5.71 -6.65 0.60
C SER A 100 -6.09 -6.14 -0.78
N ALA A 101 -5.56 -6.76 -1.83
CA ALA A 101 -5.74 -6.33 -3.22
C ALA A 101 -5.40 -4.84 -3.39
N CYS A 102 -4.22 -4.44 -2.89
CA CYS A 102 -3.83 -3.03 -2.80
C CYS A 102 -3.49 -2.41 -4.17
N GLY A 103 -3.47 -3.19 -5.25
CA GLY A 103 -3.12 -2.72 -6.59
C GLY A 103 -1.78 -2.01 -6.58
N ARG A 104 -1.76 -0.77 -7.08
CA ARG A 104 -0.57 0.10 -7.11
C ARG A 104 -0.35 0.91 -5.83
N GLY A 105 -1.01 0.57 -4.73
CA GLY A 105 -0.82 1.20 -3.41
C GLY A 105 -1.48 2.57 -3.24
N PHE A 106 -2.17 3.12 -4.24
CA PHE A 106 -2.75 4.48 -4.15
C PHE A 106 -3.89 4.60 -3.14
N ASN A 107 -4.69 3.54 -2.90
CA ASN A 107 -5.71 3.61 -1.85
C ASN A 107 -5.07 3.62 -0.45
N LEU A 108 -4.04 2.81 -0.21
CA LEU A 108 -3.24 2.86 1.01
C LEU A 108 -2.63 4.24 1.20
N LEU A 109 -1.91 4.77 0.21
CA LEU A 109 -1.29 6.10 0.26
C LEU A 109 -2.31 7.18 0.57
N MET A 110 -3.45 7.20 -0.12
CA MET A 110 -4.56 8.13 0.13
C MET A 110 -5.06 8.04 1.57
N THR A 111 -5.13 6.83 2.13
CA THR A 111 -5.54 6.62 3.51
C THR A 111 -4.56 7.28 4.47
N VAL A 112 -3.26 6.99 4.32
CA VAL A 112 -2.21 7.55 5.19
C VAL A 112 -2.19 9.07 5.12
N GLU A 113 -2.26 9.65 3.92
CA GLU A 113 -2.32 11.10 3.76
C GLU A 113 -3.52 11.72 4.47
N ILE A 114 -4.71 11.12 4.33
CA ILE A 114 -5.91 11.59 5.04
C ILE A 114 -5.70 11.52 6.57
N LEU A 115 -5.11 10.44 7.08
CA LEU A 115 -4.88 10.28 8.53
C LEU A 115 -3.87 11.30 9.06
N LYS A 116 -2.80 11.57 8.29
CA LYS A 116 -1.83 12.61 8.60
C LYS A 116 -2.48 14.00 8.61
N GLU A 117 -3.18 14.35 7.54
CA GLU A 117 -3.77 15.69 7.34
C GLU A 117 -4.91 15.99 8.32
N GLU A 118 -5.77 15.02 8.57
CA GLU A 118 -7.02 15.26 9.30
C GLU A 118 -6.95 14.89 10.79
N LEU A 119 -6.06 13.96 11.15
CA LEU A 119 -5.96 13.42 12.51
C LEU A 119 -4.55 13.59 13.11
N GLY A 120 -3.57 14.08 12.34
CA GLY A 120 -2.19 14.23 12.82
C GLY A 120 -1.51 12.90 13.15
N ILE A 121 -1.97 11.79 12.55
CA ILE A 121 -1.40 10.46 12.75
C ILE A 121 -0.14 10.33 11.90
N GLU A 122 0.93 9.82 12.51
CA GLU A 122 2.27 9.71 11.92
C GLU A 122 2.88 8.32 12.20
N ASN A 123 4.02 8.01 11.59
CA ASN A 123 4.80 6.80 11.87
C ASN A 123 3.99 5.50 11.69
N LEU A 124 3.06 5.48 10.73
CA LEU A 124 2.29 4.27 10.44
C LEU A 124 3.18 3.25 9.73
N ASN A 125 3.00 1.98 10.10
CA ASN A 125 3.57 0.85 9.37
C ASN A 125 2.52 0.34 8.36
N VAL A 126 2.83 0.44 7.07
CA VAL A 126 1.88 0.19 5.99
C VAL A 126 2.16 -1.16 5.35
N TYR A 127 1.16 -2.04 5.34
CA TYR A 127 1.23 -3.36 4.73
C TYR A 127 0.19 -3.48 3.61
N GLY A 128 0.56 -4.15 2.52
CA GLY A 128 -0.31 -4.42 1.38
C GLY A 128 -0.12 -5.86 0.89
N ILE A 129 -1.19 -6.45 0.37
CA ILE A 129 -1.15 -7.71 -0.40
C ILE A 129 -1.75 -7.46 -1.79
N GLU A 130 -1.09 -7.95 -2.83
CA GLU A 130 -1.48 -7.88 -4.23
C GLU A 130 -0.92 -9.12 -4.94
N TYR A 131 -1.70 -9.71 -5.83
CA TYR A 131 -1.35 -10.95 -6.54
C TYR A 131 -0.75 -10.68 -7.92
N ILE A 132 -0.96 -9.47 -8.47
CA ILE A 132 -0.36 -9.06 -9.73
C ILE A 132 1.04 -8.49 -9.45
N GLU A 133 2.09 -9.25 -9.78
CA GLU A 133 3.51 -8.90 -9.56
C GLU A 133 3.85 -7.49 -10.09
N SER A 134 3.35 -7.14 -11.26
CA SER A 134 3.56 -5.81 -11.85
C SER A 134 2.98 -4.68 -11.01
N SER A 135 1.81 -4.89 -10.41
CA SER A 135 1.18 -3.94 -9.49
C SER A 135 1.96 -3.87 -8.16
N VAL A 136 2.46 -5.00 -7.65
CA VAL A 136 3.33 -5.05 -6.47
C VAL A 136 4.56 -4.17 -6.66
N LYS A 137 5.28 -4.33 -7.78
CA LYS A 137 6.50 -3.56 -8.07
C LYS A 137 6.23 -2.05 -8.05
N VAL A 138 5.17 -1.61 -8.75
CA VAL A 138 4.79 -0.19 -8.78
C VAL A 138 4.31 0.29 -7.42
N GLY A 139 3.50 -0.52 -6.72
CA GLY A 139 2.98 -0.20 -5.39
C GLY A 139 4.07 0.01 -4.36
N ASN A 140 5.09 -0.86 -4.35
CA ASN A 140 6.25 -0.70 -3.48
C ASN A 140 6.99 0.61 -3.80
N GLN A 141 7.29 0.89 -5.06
CA GLN A 141 7.96 2.15 -5.44
C GLN A 141 7.14 3.39 -5.04
N VAL A 142 5.83 3.38 -5.27
CA VAL A 142 4.94 4.50 -4.89
C VAL A 142 4.94 4.70 -3.38
N LEU A 143 4.77 3.64 -2.60
CA LEU A 143 4.69 3.71 -1.14
C LEU A 143 6.06 4.05 -0.51
N GLU A 144 7.16 3.45 -0.95
CA GLU A 144 8.52 3.79 -0.48
C GLU A 144 8.82 5.27 -0.71
N THR A 145 8.46 5.79 -1.89
CA THR A 145 8.73 7.17 -2.27
C THR A 145 7.85 8.16 -1.50
N ALA A 146 6.56 7.86 -1.36
CA ALA A 146 5.57 8.83 -0.88
C ALA A 146 5.29 8.78 0.62
N LEU A 147 5.59 7.68 1.31
CA LEU A 147 5.34 7.56 2.75
C LEU A 147 6.41 8.29 3.59
N GLU A 148 7.66 8.34 3.13
CA GLU A 148 8.76 8.93 3.89
C GLU A 148 8.54 10.41 4.23
N PRO A 149 8.11 11.29 3.30
CA PRO A 149 7.86 12.70 3.62
C PRO A 149 6.70 12.94 4.58
N ILE A 150 5.77 11.99 4.70
CA ILE A 150 4.64 12.06 5.64
C ILE A 150 4.92 11.30 6.94
N GLY A 151 6.17 10.85 7.12
CA GLY A 151 6.67 10.21 8.32
C GLY A 151 6.10 8.82 8.54
N SER A 152 5.73 8.10 7.50
CA SER A 152 5.28 6.69 7.60
C SER A 152 6.18 5.81 6.74
N GLN A 153 6.04 4.49 6.84
CA GLN A 153 6.90 3.56 6.10
C GLN A 153 6.15 2.30 5.70
N ILE A 154 6.69 1.61 4.70
CA ILE A 154 6.31 0.23 4.44
C ILE A 154 6.74 -0.63 5.63
N GLY A 155 5.83 -1.50 6.07
CA GLY A 155 6.10 -2.43 7.16
C GLY A 155 7.22 -3.42 6.82
N SER A 156 8.16 -3.55 7.75
CA SER A 156 9.29 -4.49 7.70
C SER A 156 9.08 -5.70 8.60
#